data_AF-A0A7S2BZM0-F1
#
_entry.id   AF-A0A7S2BZM0-F1
#
_cell.length_a   1.000
_cell.length_b   1.000
_cell.length_c   1.000
_cell.angle_alpha   90.00
_cell.angle_beta   90.00
_cell.angle_gamma   90.00
#
_symmetry.space_group_name_H-M   'P 1'
#
loop_
_entity.id
_entity.type
_entity.pdbx_description
1 polymer ?
#
loop_
_entity_poly.entity_id
_entity_poly.type
_entity_poly.pdbx_seq_one_letter_code
_entity_poly.pdbx_strand_id
1 'polypeptide(L)'
;EDETHVDDDVIAERAREASIQKLRVEFESCFKRYRKRSSKIDWRIISKSLQLDLVLPEGDGRIELMDLWDVHMGKVMNEIFINADENKELYGYLPQMATHSRGSIGAYTASSFAERINSAANLVLTNGNSLMNSEEINMLSVLRVNRGFMEYMRKKYPNVSGQHFRMTVVSDSMNE
;
A
#
# COMPACT_ATOMS: atom_id res chain seq x y z
N GLU A 1 2.49 -59.75 -13.55
CA GLU A 1 3.39 -58.64 -13.92
C GLU A 1 2.72 -57.37 -13.44
N ASP A 2 3.00 -56.98 -12.19
CA ASP A 2 2.48 -55.74 -11.60
C ASP A 2 3.46 -54.62 -11.96
N GLU A 3 3.24 -54.00 -13.12
CA GLU A 3 4.00 -52.82 -13.53
C GLU A 3 3.47 -51.59 -12.80
N THR A 4 4.27 -51.17 -11.83
CA THR A 4 4.38 -49.86 -11.18
C THR A 4 3.72 -48.69 -11.93
N HIS A 5 2.43 -48.47 -11.69
CA HIS A 5 1.78 -47.18 -11.91
C HIS A 5 2.17 -46.26 -10.73
N VAL A 6 3.42 -45.79 -10.71
CA VAL A 6 3.78 -44.69 -9.81
C VAL A 6 3.10 -43.46 -10.37
N ASP A 7 1.97 -43.09 -9.77
CA ASP A 7 1.12 -41.95 -10.14
C ASP A 7 1.96 -40.74 -10.59
N ASP A 8 1.87 -40.40 -11.87
CA ASP A 8 2.47 -39.20 -12.45
C ASP A 8 2.10 -37.93 -11.67
N ASP A 9 0.96 -37.95 -10.97
CA ASP A 9 0.50 -36.91 -10.06
C ASP A 9 1.41 -36.72 -8.84
N VAL A 10 1.97 -37.80 -8.27
CA VAL A 10 2.90 -37.73 -7.13
C VAL A 10 4.26 -37.17 -7.57
N ILE A 11 4.68 -37.48 -8.81
CA ILE A 11 5.90 -36.94 -9.40
C ILE A 11 5.72 -35.45 -9.71
N ALA A 12 4.57 -35.06 -10.26
CA ALA A 12 4.22 -33.67 -10.54
C ALA A 12 4.12 -32.83 -9.26
N GLU A 13 3.54 -33.35 -8.18
CA GLU A 13 3.41 -32.63 -6.92
C GLU A 13 4.79 -32.40 -6.26
N ARG A 14 5.66 -33.42 -6.24
CA ARG A 14 7.04 -33.27 -5.76
C ARG A 14 7.85 -32.27 -6.58
N ALA A 15 7.64 -32.22 -7.90
CA ALA A 15 8.29 -31.23 -8.76
C ALA A 15 7.80 -29.79 -8.48
N ARG A 16 6.50 -29.61 -8.16
CA ARG A 16 5.94 -28.33 -7.72
C ARG A 16 6.53 -27.90 -6.38
N GLU A 17 6.57 -28.80 -5.40
CA GLU A 17 7.12 -28.51 -4.07
C GLU A 17 8.61 -28.13 -4.13
N ALA A 18 9.41 -28.85 -4.93
CA ALA A 18 10.81 -28.52 -5.16
C ALA A 18 10.98 -27.15 -5.83
N SER A 19 10.10 -26.82 -6.78
CA SER A 19 10.08 -25.50 -7.44
C SER A 19 9.71 -24.38 -6.47
N ILE A 20 8.69 -24.60 -5.62
CA ILE A 20 8.28 -23.66 -4.57
C ILE A 20 9.42 -23.44 -3.58
N GLN A 21 10.13 -24.50 -3.19
CA GLN A 21 11.23 -24.39 -2.25
C GLN A 21 12.40 -23.59 -2.84
N LYS A 22 12.73 -23.79 -4.12
CA LYS A 22 13.73 -22.99 -4.83
C LYS A 22 13.34 -21.51 -4.88
N LEU A 23 12.08 -21.22 -5.23
CA LEU A 23 11.54 -19.86 -5.27
C LEU A 23 11.54 -19.19 -3.88
N ARG A 24 11.28 -19.95 -2.80
CA ARG A 24 11.37 -19.43 -1.43
C ARG A 24 12.78 -19.01 -1.06
N VAL A 25 13.79 -19.81 -1.41
CA VAL A 25 15.20 -19.47 -1.16
C VAL A 25 15.62 -18.23 -1.93
N GLU A 26 15.21 -18.14 -3.20
CA GLU A 26 15.44 -16.96 -4.03
C GLU A 26 14.77 -15.72 -3.43
N PHE A 27 13.49 -15.83 -3.06
CA PHE A 27 12.73 -14.78 -2.39
C PHE A 27 13.44 -14.27 -1.14
N GLU A 28 13.86 -15.16 -0.24
CA GLU A 28 14.52 -14.81 1.02
C GLU A 28 15.81 -14.00 0.77
N SER A 29 16.57 -14.39 -0.25
CA SER A 29 17.81 -13.71 -0.63
C SER A 29 17.56 -12.30 -1.18
N CYS A 30 16.61 -12.16 -2.10
CA CYS A 30 16.22 -10.88 -2.69
C CYS A 30 15.57 -9.98 -1.65
N PHE A 31 14.74 -10.52 -0.76
CA PHE A 31 14.07 -9.78 0.30
C PHE A 31 15.05 -9.25 1.35
N LYS A 32 16.08 -10.02 1.71
CA LYS A 32 17.18 -9.55 2.59
C LYS A 32 17.92 -8.36 1.97
N ARG A 33 18.21 -8.41 0.67
CA ARG A 33 18.87 -7.30 -0.05
C ARG A 33 17.97 -6.08 -0.12
N TYR A 34 16.70 -6.26 -0.47
CA TYR A 34 15.68 -5.23 -0.48
C TYR A 34 15.58 -4.53 0.88
N ARG A 35 15.39 -5.29 1.97
CA ARG A 35 15.29 -4.74 3.33
C ARG A 35 16.53 -3.94 3.74
N LYS A 36 17.73 -4.43 3.42
CA LYS A 36 19.00 -3.75 3.73
C LYS A 36 19.16 -2.44 2.95
N ARG A 37 18.65 -2.39 1.72
CA ARG A 37 18.63 -1.16 0.92
C ARG A 37 17.60 -0.18 1.45
N SER A 38 16.38 -0.64 1.76
CA SER A 38 15.31 0.18 2.32
C SER A 38 15.71 0.88 3.63
N SER A 39 16.47 0.20 4.50
CA SER A 39 16.93 0.81 5.76
C SER A 39 18.07 1.82 5.60
N LYS A 40 18.64 1.96 4.39
CA LYS A 40 19.73 2.89 4.07
C LYS A 40 19.29 4.03 3.14
N ILE A 41 18.00 4.16 2.91
CA ILE A 41 17.43 5.23 2.10
C ILE A 41 17.59 6.54 2.87
N ASP A 42 18.34 7.49 2.30
CA ASP A 42 18.41 8.85 2.82
C ASP A 42 17.27 9.68 2.23
N TRP A 43 16.19 9.78 3.00
CA TRP A 43 14.99 10.51 2.63
C TRP A 43 15.21 12.01 2.45
N ARG A 44 16.23 12.62 3.07
CA ARG A 44 16.52 14.07 2.92
C ARG A 44 17.12 14.38 1.54
N ILE A 45 17.94 13.46 1.02
CA ILE A 45 18.51 13.59 -0.31
C ILE A 45 17.45 13.26 -1.36
N ILE A 46 16.71 12.18 -1.13
CA ILE A 46 15.74 11.65 -2.09
C ILE A 46 14.52 12.55 -2.24
N SER A 47 14.06 13.20 -1.16
CA SER A 47 12.96 14.16 -1.23
C SER A 47 13.30 15.33 -2.17
N LYS A 48 14.56 15.81 -2.13
CA LYS A 48 15.05 16.88 -3.00
C LYS A 48 15.28 16.40 -4.44
N SER A 49 15.89 15.23 -4.62
CA SER A 49 16.23 14.74 -5.96
C SER A 49 14.99 14.33 -6.77
N LEU A 50 14.00 13.72 -6.11
CA LEU A 50 12.79 13.20 -6.77
C LEU A 50 11.59 14.15 -6.68
N GLN A 51 11.76 15.33 -6.07
CA GLN A 51 10.70 16.32 -5.85
C GLN A 51 9.46 15.64 -5.26
N LEU A 52 9.64 15.04 -4.07
CA LEU A 52 8.58 14.29 -3.38
C LEU A 52 7.68 15.18 -2.52
N ASP A 53 7.84 16.52 -2.61
CA ASP A 53 7.13 17.53 -1.82
C ASP A 53 7.07 17.23 -0.32
N LEU A 54 8.11 16.56 0.19
CA LEU A 54 8.16 16.09 1.55
C LEU A 54 8.59 17.19 2.51
N VAL A 55 7.71 17.53 3.45
CA VAL A 55 8.02 18.43 4.56
C VAL A 55 8.70 17.61 5.66
N LEU A 56 10.03 17.53 5.59
CA LEU A 56 10.82 16.87 6.62
C LEU A 56 11.08 17.83 7.80
N PRO A 57 11.06 17.35 9.05
CA PRO A 57 11.44 18.15 10.22
C PRO A 57 12.84 18.76 10.03
N GLU A 58 13.01 20.04 10.39
CA GLU A 58 14.31 20.70 10.34
C GLU A 58 15.27 20.12 11.41
N GLY A 59 16.52 19.84 11.02
CA GLY A 59 17.58 19.34 11.92
C GLY A 59 17.87 17.84 11.82
N ASP A 60 18.54 17.28 12.84
CA ASP A 60 18.87 15.83 12.90
C ASP A 60 17.74 14.98 13.52
N GLY A 61 16.51 15.49 13.44
CA GLY A 61 15.32 14.77 13.88
C GLY A 61 15.18 13.44 13.15
N ARG A 62 14.82 12.39 13.90
CA ARG A 62 14.48 11.09 13.32
C ARG A 62 13.24 11.25 12.45
N ILE A 63 13.30 10.73 11.24
CA ILE A 63 12.15 10.70 10.33
C ILE A 63 11.22 9.59 10.81
N GLU A 64 10.02 9.95 11.22
CA GLU A 64 9.02 9.00 11.67
C GLU A 64 8.17 8.48 10.50
N LEU A 65 7.42 7.40 10.75
CA LEU A 65 6.54 6.83 9.74
C LEU A 65 5.49 7.85 9.25
N MET A 66 5.05 8.75 10.13
CA MET A 66 4.05 9.77 9.80
C MET A 66 4.57 10.81 8.83
N ASP A 67 5.87 11.15 8.89
CA ASP A 67 6.51 12.09 7.95
C ASP A 67 6.60 11.49 6.53
N LEU A 68 6.58 10.15 6.44
CA LEU A 68 6.67 9.41 5.19
C LEU A 68 5.30 9.03 4.60
N TRP A 69 4.20 9.46 5.22
CA TRP A 69 2.85 9.01 4.84
C TRP A 69 2.43 9.50 3.46
N ASP A 70 2.71 10.77 3.15
CA ASP A 70 2.32 11.41 1.90
C ASP A 70 3.39 11.25 0.80
N VAL A 71 4.45 10.46 1.06
CA VAL A 71 5.51 10.21 0.08
C VAL A 71 4.92 9.49 -1.13
N HIS A 72 5.24 10.00 -2.33
CA HIS A 72 4.94 9.27 -3.56
C HIS A 72 5.84 8.03 -3.74
N MET A 73 5.51 6.94 -3.05
CA MET A 73 6.26 5.69 -3.05
C MET A 73 6.45 5.08 -4.44
N GLY A 74 5.58 5.38 -5.41
CA GLY A 74 5.78 4.96 -6.81
C GLY A 74 7.07 5.50 -7.45
N LYS A 75 7.43 6.77 -7.20
CA LYS A 75 8.67 7.36 -7.72
C LYS A 75 9.88 6.76 -7.03
N VAL A 76 9.78 6.57 -5.72
CA VAL A 76 10.82 5.96 -4.87
C VAL A 76 11.11 4.52 -5.31
N MET A 77 10.06 3.72 -5.54
CA MET A 77 10.19 2.33 -5.99
C MET A 77 10.77 2.23 -7.40
N ASN A 78 10.35 3.12 -8.31
CA ASN A 78 10.87 3.16 -9.67
C ASN A 78 12.37 3.51 -9.67
N GLU A 79 12.78 4.59 -9.02
CA GLU A 79 14.17 5.07 -9.11
C GLU A 79 15.16 4.26 -8.27
N ILE A 80 14.80 3.88 -7.04
CA ILE A 80 15.75 3.27 -6.11
C ILE A 80 15.90 1.77 -6.34
N PHE A 81 14.84 1.12 -6.84
CA PHE A 81 14.78 -0.34 -6.91
C PHE A 81 14.60 -0.88 -8.33
N ILE A 82 13.75 -0.28 -9.16
CA ILE A 82 13.46 -0.81 -10.51
C ILE A 82 14.52 -0.35 -11.52
N ASN A 83 14.79 0.95 -11.60
CA ASN A 83 15.81 1.51 -12.51
C ASN A 83 17.24 1.13 -12.06
N ALA A 84 17.46 0.97 -10.76
CA ALA A 84 18.75 0.56 -10.22
C ALA A 84 19.09 -0.92 -10.48
N ASP A 85 18.11 -1.74 -10.88
CA ASP A 85 18.25 -3.18 -11.12
C ASP A 85 17.43 -3.60 -12.36
N GLU A 86 17.73 -3.00 -13.51
CA GLU A 86 17.05 -3.30 -14.78
C GLU A 86 17.15 -4.79 -15.15
N ASN A 87 18.27 -5.44 -14.81
CA ASN A 87 18.51 -6.86 -15.05
C ASN A 87 17.85 -7.79 -14.02
N LYS A 88 17.26 -7.24 -12.94
CA LYS A 88 16.55 -7.96 -11.87
C LYS A 88 17.41 -8.97 -11.11
N GLU A 89 18.71 -8.75 -11.05
CA GLU A 89 19.65 -9.69 -10.41
C GLU A 89 19.72 -9.50 -8.88
N LEU A 90 19.46 -8.28 -8.41
CA LEU A 90 19.62 -7.91 -7.01
C LEU A 90 18.31 -8.09 -6.21
N TYR A 91 17.22 -7.57 -6.73
CA TYR A 91 15.92 -7.55 -6.06
C TYR A 91 14.91 -8.48 -6.73
N GLY A 92 15.22 -9.02 -7.90
CA GLY A 92 14.31 -9.86 -8.66
C GLY A 92 13.04 -9.10 -9.04
N TYR A 93 11.92 -9.81 -9.10
CA TYR A 93 10.61 -9.23 -9.38
C TYR A 93 9.95 -8.58 -8.15
N LEU A 94 10.61 -8.58 -6.98
CA LEU A 94 9.99 -8.07 -5.74
C LEU A 94 9.55 -6.62 -5.81
N PRO A 95 10.36 -5.66 -6.31
CA PRO A 95 9.93 -4.27 -6.39
C PRO A 95 8.72 -4.08 -7.32
N GLN A 96 8.66 -4.82 -8.42
CA GLN A 96 7.54 -4.79 -9.37
C GLN A 96 6.28 -5.45 -8.78
N MET A 97 6.42 -6.55 -8.05
CA MET A 97 5.30 -7.17 -7.35
C MET A 97 4.78 -6.27 -6.22
N ALA A 98 5.67 -5.56 -5.52
CA ALA A 98 5.29 -4.64 -4.46
C ALA A 98 4.45 -3.47 -4.98
N THR A 99 4.76 -2.93 -6.16
CA THR A 99 3.94 -1.85 -6.76
C THR A 99 2.55 -2.33 -7.21
N HIS A 100 2.39 -3.62 -7.53
CA HIS A 100 1.13 -4.22 -8.01
C HIS A 100 0.42 -5.13 -7.00
N SER A 101 0.93 -5.23 -5.76
CA SER A 101 0.37 -6.11 -4.73
C SER A 101 -0.99 -5.62 -4.23
N ARG A 102 -1.90 -6.53 -3.87
CA ARG A 102 -3.17 -6.22 -3.20
C ARG A 102 -3.01 -5.42 -1.90
N GLY A 103 -1.82 -5.50 -1.27
CA GLY A 103 -1.45 -4.73 -0.08
C GLY A 103 -0.63 -3.47 -0.36
N SER A 104 -0.42 -3.12 -1.64
CA SER A 104 0.19 -1.85 -2.03
C SER A 104 -0.77 -0.72 -1.66
N ILE A 105 -0.32 0.22 -0.85
CA ILE A 105 -1.00 1.51 -0.60
C ILE A 105 -0.70 2.44 -1.80
N GLY A 106 -0.93 1.93 -2.99
CA GLY A 106 -0.78 2.60 -4.27
C GLY A 106 -2.02 2.30 -5.10
N ALA A 107 -2.34 3.21 -6.04
CA ALA A 107 -3.59 3.24 -6.78
C ALA A 107 -4.09 1.83 -7.17
N TYR A 108 -5.13 1.37 -6.47
CA TYR A 108 -5.84 0.15 -6.84
C TYR A 108 -6.36 0.32 -8.27
N THR A 109 -5.84 -0.45 -9.21
CA THR A 109 -6.33 -0.52 -10.60
C THR A 109 -7.64 -1.30 -10.72
N ALA A 110 -8.29 -1.65 -9.60
CA ALA A 110 -9.63 -2.19 -9.65
C ALA A 110 -10.58 -1.06 -10.08
N SER A 111 -11.07 -1.11 -11.32
CA SER A 111 -12.10 -0.18 -11.83
C SER A 111 -13.27 -0.05 -10.85
N SER A 112 -13.65 -1.16 -10.19
CA SER A 112 -14.71 -1.20 -9.18
C SER A 112 -14.42 -0.38 -7.91
N PHE A 113 -13.15 -0.11 -7.58
CA PHE A 113 -12.81 0.83 -6.51
C PHE A 113 -12.99 2.27 -6.98
N ALA A 114 -12.48 2.62 -8.17
CA ALA A 114 -12.67 3.95 -8.75
C ALA A 114 -14.16 4.27 -8.99
N GLU A 115 -14.96 3.30 -9.44
CA GLU A 115 -16.41 3.44 -9.60
C GLU A 115 -17.12 3.72 -8.28
N ARG A 116 -16.74 3.03 -7.19
CA ARG A 116 -17.31 3.28 -5.86
C ARG A 116 -16.94 4.66 -5.32
N ILE A 117 -15.71 5.09 -5.54
CA ILE A 117 -15.26 6.44 -5.16
C ILE A 117 -16.00 7.50 -5.98
N ASN A 118 -16.13 7.33 -7.30
CA ASN A 118 -16.86 8.26 -8.15
C ASN A 118 -18.36 8.33 -7.80
N SER A 119 -18.97 7.18 -7.50
CA SER A 119 -20.35 7.12 -7.02
C SER A 119 -20.53 7.85 -5.70
N ALA A 120 -19.61 7.66 -4.74
CA ALA A 120 -19.62 8.38 -3.47
C ALA A 120 -19.39 9.89 -3.66
N ALA A 121 -18.48 10.29 -4.56
CA ALA A 121 -18.17 11.68 -4.87
C ALA A 121 -19.37 12.41 -5.47
N ASN A 122 -20.14 11.77 -6.35
CA ASN A 122 -21.39 12.35 -6.88
C ASN A 122 -22.44 12.66 -5.79
N LEU A 123 -22.41 11.94 -4.66
CA LEU A 123 -23.31 12.20 -3.53
C LEU A 123 -22.80 13.32 -2.62
N VAL A 124 -21.51 13.69 -2.72
CA VAL A 124 -20.88 14.78 -1.97
C VAL A 124 -20.94 16.07 -2.77
N LEU A 125 -20.63 16.01 -4.07
CA LEU A 125 -20.68 17.11 -5.02
C LEU A 125 -22.12 17.36 -5.47
N THR A 126 -22.88 18.07 -4.64
CA THR A 126 -24.23 18.54 -4.97
C THR A 126 -24.20 19.99 -5.46
N ASN A 127 -25.28 20.46 -6.09
CA ASN A 127 -25.39 21.87 -6.53
C ASN A 127 -25.19 22.87 -5.37
N GLY A 128 -25.58 22.50 -4.14
CA GLY A 128 -25.36 23.30 -2.93
C GLY A 128 -23.93 23.24 -2.38
N ASN A 129 -23.18 22.18 -2.70
CA ASN A 129 -21.79 21.97 -2.28
C ASN A 129 -20.78 22.17 -3.42
N SER A 130 -21.18 22.91 -4.47
CA SER A 130 -20.39 23.12 -5.70
C SER A 130 -19.10 23.93 -5.49
N LEU A 131 -18.94 24.59 -4.34
CA LEU A 131 -17.77 25.38 -3.97
C LEU A 131 -16.72 24.63 -3.15
N MET A 132 -16.95 23.35 -2.83
CA MET A 132 -15.99 22.54 -2.10
C MET A 132 -14.70 22.33 -2.92
N ASN A 133 -13.56 22.38 -2.23
CA ASN A 133 -12.29 22.11 -2.89
C ASN A 133 -12.15 20.60 -3.20
N SER A 134 -11.29 20.25 -4.16
CA SER A 134 -11.11 18.86 -4.61
C SER A 134 -10.60 17.92 -3.49
N GLU A 135 -9.83 18.44 -2.55
CA GLU A 135 -9.28 17.67 -1.42
C GLU A 135 -10.37 17.32 -0.39
N GLU A 136 -11.25 18.27 -0.08
CA GLU A 136 -12.43 18.09 0.78
C GLU A 136 -13.40 17.07 0.17
N ILE A 137 -13.63 17.14 -1.14
CA ILE A 137 -14.46 16.17 -1.86
C ILE A 137 -13.84 14.77 -1.75
N ASN A 138 -12.53 14.65 -1.94
CA ASN A 138 -11.82 13.38 -1.82
C ASN A 138 -11.95 12.81 -0.40
N MET A 139 -11.68 13.62 0.63
CA MET A 139 -11.80 13.20 2.03
C MET A 139 -13.20 12.71 2.37
N LEU A 140 -14.25 13.48 2.02
CA LEU A 140 -15.63 13.08 2.30
C LEU A 140 -16.05 11.83 1.52
N SER A 141 -15.58 11.68 0.28
CA SER A 141 -15.86 10.48 -0.53
C SER A 141 -15.25 9.24 0.11
N VAL A 142 -14.00 9.33 0.58
CA VAL A 142 -13.31 8.23 1.27
C VAL A 142 -13.99 7.89 2.60
N LEU A 143 -14.38 8.89 3.39
CA LEU A 143 -15.13 8.66 4.63
C LEU A 143 -16.47 7.96 4.36
N ARG A 144 -17.17 8.34 3.28
CA ARG A 144 -18.45 7.74 2.91
C ARG A 144 -18.31 6.29 2.47
N VAL A 145 -17.29 5.97 1.66
CA VAL A 145 -16.99 4.58 1.25
C VAL A 145 -16.65 3.71 2.47
N ASN A 146 -15.91 4.27 3.44
CA ASN A 146 -15.47 3.54 4.63
C ASN A 146 -16.47 3.59 5.81
N ARG A 147 -17.63 4.23 5.64
CA ARG A 147 -18.61 4.44 6.72
C ARG A 147 -19.00 3.15 7.44
N GLY A 148 -19.38 2.12 6.70
CA GLY A 148 -19.79 0.83 7.29
C GLY A 148 -18.66 0.14 8.06
N PHE A 149 -17.41 0.30 7.61
CA PHE A 149 -16.24 -0.21 8.33
C PHE A 149 -15.98 0.59 9.61
N MET A 150 -16.10 1.92 9.57
CA MET A 150 -15.96 2.77 10.75
C MET A 150 -17.04 2.47 11.80
N GLU A 151 -18.29 2.30 11.39
CA GLU A 151 -19.41 1.91 12.26
C GLU A 151 -19.17 0.52 12.89
N TYR A 152 -18.70 -0.45 12.10
CA TYR A 152 -18.31 -1.76 12.60
C TYR A 152 -17.18 -1.69 13.64
N MET A 153 -16.12 -0.93 13.35
CA MET A 153 -14.97 -0.77 14.23
C MET A 153 -15.34 -0.08 15.54
N ARG A 154 -16.20 0.96 15.51
CA ARG A 154 -16.72 1.60 16.73
C ARG A 154 -17.52 0.61 17.59
N LYS A 155 -18.33 -0.24 16.96
CA LYS A 155 -19.16 -1.23 17.67
C LYS A 155 -18.35 -2.38 18.27
N LYS A 156 -17.37 -2.91 17.54
CA LYS A 156 -16.59 -4.10 17.92
C LYS A 156 -15.32 -3.78 18.71
N TYR A 157 -14.70 -2.63 18.46
CA TYR A 157 -13.42 -2.23 19.03
C TYR A 157 -13.44 -0.77 19.50
N PRO A 158 -14.31 -0.41 20.47
CA PRO A 158 -14.45 0.96 20.96
C PRO A 158 -13.13 1.55 21.48
N ASN A 159 -12.28 0.69 22.04
CA ASN A 159 -10.96 1.03 22.59
C ASN A 159 -9.97 1.51 21.50
N VAL A 160 -10.19 1.10 20.23
CA VAL A 160 -9.32 1.41 19.09
C VAL A 160 -9.90 2.54 18.25
N SER A 161 -11.23 2.69 18.22
CA SER A 161 -11.91 3.74 17.46
C SER A 161 -11.68 5.16 17.96
N GLY A 162 -11.09 5.33 19.16
CA GLY A 162 -10.65 6.62 19.69
C GLY A 162 -9.24 7.05 19.27
N GLN A 163 -8.53 6.24 18.47
CA GLN A 163 -7.23 6.66 17.93
C GLN A 163 -7.44 7.79 16.90
N HIS A 164 -6.79 8.92 17.17
CA HIS A 164 -7.10 10.19 16.54
C HIS A 164 -6.72 10.18 15.05
N PHE A 165 -7.70 10.41 14.19
CA PHE A 165 -7.50 10.73 12.78
C PHE A 165 -7.56 12.26 12.66
N ARG A 166 -6.40 12.94 12.63
CA ARG A 166 -6.29 14.41 12.49
C ARG A 166 -7.38 15.21 13.23
N MET A 167 -7.45 15.08 14.56
CA MET A 167 -8.23 15.97 15.44
C MET A 167 -9.77 16.01 15.28
N THR A 168 -10.40 15.27 14.38
CA THR A 168 -11.87 15.32 14.24
C THR A 168 -12.55 14.18 14.99
N VAL A 169 -13.09 14.48 16.17
CA VAL A 169 -14.05 13.62 16.86
C VAL A 169 -15.43 13.90 16.27
N VAL A 170 -15.95 13.00 15.44
CA VAL A 170 -17.38 13.01 15.08
C VAL A 170 -18.14 12.27 16.17
N SER A 171 -18.66 13.02 17.14
CA SER A 171 -19.54 12.51 18.19
C SER A 171 -20.93 12.22 17.64
N ASP A 172 -21.62 11.23 18.22
CA ASP A 172 -22.99 10.85 17.82
C ASP A 172 -24.02 11.98 18.00
N SER A 173 -23.67 13.02 18.77
CA SER A 173 -24.45 14.25 18.93
C SER A 173 -24.52 15.16 17.70
N MET A 174 -23.82 14.82 16.61
CA MET A 174 -23.88 15.58 15.35
C MET A 174 -24.84 14.99 14.31
N ASN A 175 -25.62 13.98 14.69
CA ASN A 175 -26.69 13.39 13.88
C ASN A 175 -28.11 13.74 14.36
N GLU A 176 -28.28 14.80 15.15
CA GLU A 176 -29.58 15.42 15.43
C GLU A 176 -29.83 16.63 14.51
#